data_AF-M5VNF1-F1
#
_entry.id   AF-M5VNF1-F1
#
_cell.length_a   1.000
_cell.length_b   1.000
_cell.length_c   1.000
_cell.angle_alpha   90.00
_cell.angle_beta   90.00
_cell.angle_gamma   90.00
#
_symmetry.space_group_name_H-M   'P 1'
#
loop_
_entity.id
_entity.type
_entity.pdbx_description
1 polymer ?
#
loop_
_entity_poly.entity_id
_entity_poly.type
_entity_poly.pdbx_seq_one_letter_code
_entity_poly.pdbx_strand_id
1 'polypeptide(L)' 'MQLGYRHFDTAKIYGSEPAALGNALTEAILDANFERDDIFVTSKLLGSDHLSTDKRERSSAQQICNICSQICNILL' A
#
# COMPACT_ATOMS: atom_id res chain seq x y z
N MET A 1 7.62 -2.82 13.14
CA MET A 1 7.81 -4.21 12.63
C MET A 1 8.39 -5.21 13.65
N GLN A 2 8.71 -4.78 14.88
CA GLN A 2 9.34 -5.61 15.92
C GLN A 2 8.54 -6.85 16.36
N LEU A 3 7.21 -6.80 16.23
CA LEU A 3 6.31 -7.90 16.59
C LEU A 3 6.23 -9.03 15.54
N GLY A 4 7.04 -8.97 14.48
CA GLY A 4 7.08 -10.02 13.46
C GLY A 4 6.03 -9.91 12.34
N TYR A 5 5.11 -8.95 12.40
CA TYR A 5 4.16 -8.72 11.30
C TYR A 5 4.88 -8.31 10.01
N ARG A 6 4.47 -8.96 8.92
CA ARG A 6 4.96 -8.74 7.56
C ARG A 6 3.86 -8.49 6.55
N HIS A 7 2.63 -8.92 6.86
CA HIS A 7 1.45 -8.67 6.04
C HIS A 7 0.69 -7.46 6.59
N PHE A 8 0.47 -6.47 5.75
CA PHE A 8 -0.32 -5.29 6.04
C PHE A 8 -1.54 -5.25 5.12
N ASP A 9 -2.72 -5.17 5.71
CA ASP A 9 -3.97 -5.02 4.98
C ASP A 9 -4.49 -3.59 5.18
N THR A 10 -4.73 -2.88 4.08
CA THR A 10 -5.16 -1.49 4.07
C THR A 10 -6.21 -1.25 2.98
N ALA A 11 -6.72 -0.02 2.88
CA ALA A 11 -7.66 0.42 1.87
C ALA A 11 -7.60 1.95 1.73
N LYS A 12 -7.96 2.46 0.55
CA LYS A 12 -8.04 3.91 0.28
C LYS A 12 -8.87 4.65 1.32
N ILE A 13 -9.99 4.06 1.72
CA ILE A 13 -10.95 4.66 2.65
C ILE A 13 -10.39 4.81 4.08
N TYR A 14 -9.33 4.08 4.43
CA TYR A 14 -8.72 4.19 5.75
C TYR A 14 -7.89 5.47 5.90
N GLY A 15 -7.45 6.07 4.79
CA GLY A 15 -6.68 7.32 4.80
C GLY A 15 -5.26 7.21 5.39
N SER A 16 -4.83 6.01 5.79
CA SER A 16 -3.55 5.75 6.45
C SER A 16 -2.40 5.39 5.49
N GLU A 17 -2.71 5.09 4.23
CA GLU A 17 -1.76 4.55 3.24
C GLU A 17 -0.52 5.42 3.02
N PRO A 18 -0.62 6.74 2.72
CA PRO A 18 0.55 7.53 2.34
C PRO A 18 1.40 7.93 3.55
N ALA A 19 0.77 8.48 4.59
CA ALA A 19 1.50 9.14 5.66
C ALA A 19 1.90 8.21 6.82
N ALA A 20 1.11 7.18 7.11
CA ALA A 20 1.38 6.28 8.23
C ALA A 20 2.05 4.99 7.74
N LEU A 21 1.38 4.25 6.86
CA LEU A 21 1.89 2.96 6.40
C LEU A 21 3.10 3.12 5.47
N GLY A 22 3.00 3.99 4.46
CA GLY A 22 4.08 4.24 3.49
C GLY A 22 5.38 4.68 4.16
N ASN A 23 5.32 5.67 5.06
CA ASN A 23 6.50 6.15 5.79
C ASN A 23 7.10 5.06 6.69
N ALA A 24 6.29 4.35 7.49
CA ALA A 24 6.79 3.32 8.38
C ALA A 24 7.46 2.15 7.63
N LEU A 25 6.94 1.75 6.48
CA LEU A 25 7.55 0.71 5.65
C LEU A 25 8.81 1.22 4.95
N THR A 26 8.81 2.48 4.49
CA THR A 26 9.98 3.10 3.87
C THR A 26 11.14 3.20 4.87
N GLU A 27 10.89 3.68 6.08
CA GLU A 27 11.89 3.72 7.17
C GLU A 27 12.40 2.31 7.49
N ALA A 28 11.51 1.33 7.62
CA ALA A 28 11.90 -0.04 7.92
C ALA A 28 12.79 -0.69 6.86
N ILE A 29 12.59 -0.35 5.58
CA ILE A 29 13.42 -0.82 4.46
C ILE A 29 14.75 -0.04 4.42
N LEU A 30 14.71 1.29 4.58
CA LEU A 30 15.91 2.15 4.52
C LEU A 30 16.87 1.92 5.69
N ASP A 31 16.34 1.63 6.87
CA ASP A 31 17.13 1.26 8.05
C ASP A 31 17.75 -0.16 7.90
N ALA A 32 17.55 -0.82 6.74
CA ALA A 32 18.04 -2.14 6.37
C ALA A 32 17.63 -3.27 7.33
N ASN A 33 16.56 -3.05 8.11
CA ASN A 33 16.04 -4.07 9.02
C ASN A 33 15.22 -5.15 8.30
N PHE A 34 14.69 -4.84 7.10
CA PHE A 34 13.86 -5.74 6.29
C PHE A 34 14.10 -5.50 4.81
N GLU A 35 14.09 -6.57 4.03
CA GLU A 35 14.05 -6.44 2.58
C GLU A 35 12.61 -6.16 2.12
N ARG A 36 12.49 -5.57 0.94
CA ARG A 36 11.17 -5.34 0.34
C ARG A 36 10.38 -6.65 0.23
N ASP A 37 11.04 -7.74 -0.14
CA ASP A 37 10.41 -9.04 -0.37
C ASP A 37 9.90 -9.70 0.93
N ASP A 38 10.35 -9.22 2.10
CA ASP A 38 9.84 -9.66 3.40
C ASP A 38 8.46 -9.05 3.73
N ILE A 39 8.01 -8.05 2.99
CA ILE A 39 6.81 -7.28 3.28
C ILE A 39 5.70 -7.66 2.29
N PHE A 40 4.47 -7.80 2.77
CA PHE A 40 3.31 -8.03 1.92
C PHE A 40 2.25 -6.99 2.20
N VAL A 41 1.85 -6.20 1.21
CA VAL A 41 0.80 -5.19 1.37
C VAL A 41 -0.38 -5.48 0.45
N THR A 42 -1.57 -5.55 1.05
CA THR A 42 -2.87 -5.62 0.36
C THR A 42 -3.59 -4.29 0.53
N SER A 43 -4.11 -3.75 -0.56
CA SER A 43 -4.90 -2.52 -0.56
C SER A 43 -6.19 -2.70 -1.34
N LYS A 44 -7.19 -1.86 -1.10
CA LYS A 44 -8.55 -1.98 -1.66
C LYS A 44 -9.01 -0.66 -2.27
N LEU A 45 -9.50 -0.70 -3.51
CA LEU A 45 -10.10 0.46 -4.16
C LEU A 45 -11.36 0.91 -3.41
N LEU A 46 -11.70 2.19 -3.57
CA LEU A 46 -12.99 2.68 -3.08
C LEU A 46 -14.09 2.26 -4.06
N GLY A 47 -15.29 1.93 -3.56
CA GLY A 47 -16.43 1.54 -4.38
C GLY A 47 -16.73 2.50 -5.55
N SER A 48 -16.56 3.80 -5.34
CA SER A 48 -16.75 4.84 -6.37
C SER A 48 -15.69 4.83 -7.49
N ASP A 49 -14.56 4.17 -7.29
CA ASP A 49 -13.50 4.04 -8.29
C ASP A 49 -13.84 2.98 -9.35
N HIS A 50 -14.86 2.13 -9.12
CA HIS A 50 -15.31 1.12 -10.09
C HIS A 50 -16.30 1.67 -11.13
N LEU A 51 -16.67 2.95 -11.07
CA LEU A 51 -17.70 3.54 -11.92
C LEU A 51 -17.33 3.59 -13.41
N SER A 52 -16.05 3.56 -13.75
CA SER A 52 -15.57 3.41 -15.12
C SER A 52 -14.19 2.76 -15.13
N THR A 53 -13.83 2.15 -16.27
CA THR A 53 -12.50 1.54 -16.45
C THR A 53 -11.39 2.57 -16.27
N ASP A 54 -11.54 3.77 -16.84
CA ASP A 54 -10.57 4.87 -16.69
C ASP A 54 -10.38 5.29 -15.21
N LYS A 55 -11.47 5.43 -14.46
CA LYS A 55 -11.39 5.76 -13.02
C LYS A 55 -10.74 4.64 -12.23
N ARG A 56 -11.05 3.38 -12.56
CA ARG A 56 -10.45 2.22 -11.90
C ARG A 56 -8.95 2.19 -12.13
N GLU A 57 -8.50 2.31 -13.37
CA GLU A 57 -7.08 2.30 -13.73
C GLU A 57 -6.33 3.45 -13.06
N ARG A 58 -6.87 4.67 -13.13
CA ARG A 58 -6.27 5.85 -12.53
C ARG A 58 -6.20 5.75 -11.00
N SER A 59 -7.29 5.35 -10.36
CA SER A 59 -7.31 5.18 -8.90
C SER A 59 -6.40 4.05 -8.45
N SER A 60 -6.28 2.96 -9.22
CA SER A 60 -5.34 1.87 -8.95
C SER A 60 -3.90 2.36 -8.97
N ALA A 61 -3.52 3.07 -10.04
CA ALA A 61 -2.17 3.62 -10.18
C ALA A 61 -1.84 4.62 -9.06
N GLN A 62 -2.79 5.50 -8.71
CA GLN A 62 -2.61 6.45 -7.61
C GLN A 62 -2.41 5.75 -6.27
N GLN A 63 -3.15 4.67 -6.01
CA GLN A 63 -3.09 3.94 -4.74
C GLN A 63 -1.79 3.17 -4.58
N ILE A 64 -1.31 2.55 -5.67
CA ILE A 64 0.02 1.94 -5.73
C ILE A 64 1.10 3.00 -5.42
N CYS A 65 0.98 4.20 -5.99
CA CYS A 65 1.90 5.30 -5.73
C CYS A 65 1.87 5.74 -4.25
N ASN A 66 0.68 5.86 -3.67
CA ASN A 66 0.49 6.28 -2.28
C ASN A 66 1.13 5.31 -1.27
N ILE A 67 1.10 4.01 -1.53
CA ILE A 67 1.67 2.98 -0.65
C ILE A 67 3.20 2.86 -0.84
N CYS A 68 3.79 3.72 -1.69
CA CYS A 68 5.07 3.53 -2.36
C CYS A 68 4.97 2.44 -3.42
N SER A 69 5.26 2.80 -4.67
CA SER A 69 5.00 1.98 -5.86
C SER A 69 5.67 0.61 -5.86
N GLN A 70 6.68 0.44 -5.02
CA GLN A 70 7.38 -0.82 -4.85
C GLN A 70 6.66 -1.77 -3.88
N ILE A 71 5.79 -1.27 -3.00
CA ILE A 71 5.34 -1.97 -1.79
C ILE A 71 3.95 -2.64 -1.89
N CYS A 72 3.10 -2.20 -2.82
CA CYS A 72 1.78 -2.83 -3.00
C CYS A 72 1.89 -4.16 -3.75
N ASN A 73 1.50 -5.27 -3.11
CA ASN A 73 1.52 -6.61 -3.73
C ASN A 73 0.18 -6.94 -4.39
N ILE A 74 -0.93 -6.61 -3.73
CA ILE A 74 -2.29 -6.89 -4.22
C ILE A 74 -3.14 -5.65 -4.07
N LEU A 75 -3.87 -5.33 -5.14
CA LEU A 75 -4.97 -4.37 -5.13
C LEU A 75 -6.29 -5.11 -5.36
N LEU A 76 -7.23 -4.95 -4.43
CA LEU A 76 -8.58 -5.51 -4.46
C LEU A 76 -9.61 -4.47 -4.94
#